data_AF-A0AAD8Z456-F1
#
_entry.id   AF-A0AAD8Z456-F1
#
_cell.length_a   1.000
_cell.length_b   1.000
_cell.length_c   1.000
_cell.angle_alpha   90.00
_cell.angle_beta   90.00
_cell.angle_gamma   90.00
#
_symmetry.space_group_name_H-M   'P 1'
#
loop_
_entity.id
_entity.type
_entity.pdbx_description
1 polymer ?
#
loop_
_entity_poly.entity_id
_entity_poly.type
_entity_poly.pdbx_seq_one_letter_code
_entity_poly.pdbx_strand_id
1 'polypeptide(L)'
;MKSFDKGCRQPQGTVNVYQHLAVSFQLVTAGKDDSVATFKGNEFFCYDLSMTPIQSSTDEITLSFRTLQRNGLMLHTGKSADYVNLSLKSGAVWLVINLGSGAFEALVEPVNGKFNDNAWHDVKVTRNLRQVTISVDGILTTTGYTQEDYTMLGSDDFFYIGGSPNTADLPGSPVSNNFMGCLKDVIYKNNDFKLELSRLAIERDPKISVNGDLVFRCEDVAALDPVTFETPESYISLPRWDTKKTSSISFDFRTTEPSGLLLFSHGRPHGGKEQRPGRELKTDYFAMELLDGFLYLLMDMGSGSVKIKASNKKVNDGEWCHVDFQREGRKGSISVNSRTMPFNSNEGSEILDLDSDMYLGGLPETRQGLVLPPEVWTALLNYGYVGCVRDLFIDGKSRDVRRLAEIQSAPGVSSFCTRELQKRCSSAPCGNGGVCKEGWNRYICDCMGTGYLGSNCEIEAAVLSYDGSMYLKIILPVSLHTEAEDLTLRFMSQRAYGLLVATTSKESADTLRLELDGGRVKLTVNLDSTPTSMLPSPVLEPRPQDRPGCCLPVPGWRGRVSVECLAVVHSLYQQVVLQKQAEIMPVDPQSNIWGY
;
A
#
# COMPACT_ATOMS: atom_id res chain seq x y z
N MET A 1 66.15 23.81 -25.92
CA MET A 1 65.66 25.05 -26.55
C MET A 1 64.79 25.78 -25.54
N LYS A 2 65.32 26.90 -24.99
CA LYS A 2 64.73 28.05 -24.24
C LYS A 2 63.47 27.81 -23.38
N SER A 3 63.57 27.81 -22.03
CA SER A 3 63.63 28.96 -21.06
C SER A 3 62.21 29.31 -20.57
N PHE A 4 61.75 29.08 -19.33
CA PHE A 4 62.13 29.57 -17.98
C PHE A 4 62.21 31.11 -17.81
N ASP A 5 61.38 31.56 -16.86
CA ASP A 5 61.57 32.56 -15.78
C ASP A 5 61.40 34.09 -15.92
N LYS A 6 60.83 34.64 -14.82
CA LYS A 6 60.95 35.98 -14.16
C LYS A 6 59.62 36.76 -14.05
N GLY A 7 59.21 37.28 -12.89
CA GLY A 7 59.83 37.31 -11.56
C GLY A 7 59.02 38.17 -10.59
N CYS A 8 59.03 37.78 -9.31
CA CYS A 8 58.62 38.62 -8.18
C CYS A 8 59.69 39.69 -7.89
N ARG A 9 59.26 40.90 -7.54
CA ARG A 9 60.09 41.95 -6.90
C ARG A 9 59.48 42.32 -5.55
N GLN A 10 60.29 42.24 -4.50
CA GLN A 10 60.11 42.99 -3.24
C GLN A 10 60.63 44.43 -3.41
N PRO A 11 60.33 45.33 -2.46
CA PRO A 11 61.41 45.71 -1.54
C PRO A 11 61.01 45.79 -0.07
N GLN A 12 62.05 45.77 0.76
CA GLN A 12 62.10 45.81 2.22
C GLN A 12 61.73 47.18 2.81
N GLY A 13 61.25 47.19 4.06
CA GLY A 13 61.15 48.38 4.92
C GLY A 13 60.86 48.02 6.38
N THR A 14 61.71 48.49 7.27
CA THR A 14 61.88 48.13 8.70
C THR A 14 61.20 49.08 9.71
N VAL A 15 60.74 48.52 10.85
CA VAL A 15 60.79 49.02 12.25
C VAL A 15 59.83 50.16 12.73
N ASN A 16 58.78 49.73 13.46
CA ASN A 16 58.43 49.97 14.89
C ASN A 16 57.85 51.32 15.46
N VAL A 17 56.96 51.15 16.47
CA VAL A 17 56.56 52.03 17.62
C VAL A 17 55.20 52.79 17.59
N TYR A 18 54.28 52.31 18.45
CA TYR A 18 53.15 52.92 19.22
C TYR A 18 52.47 54.25 18.82
N GLN A 19 51.13 54.24 18.68
CA GLN A 19 50.21 55.02 19.53
C GLN A 19 48.71 54.71 19.30
N HIS A 20 47.96 54.84 20.40
CA HIS A 20 46.51 54.68 20.59
C HIS A 20 45.60 55.49 19.66
N LEU A 21 44.40 54.97 19.34
CA LEU A 21 43.10 55.63 19.59
C LEU A 21 41.92 54.71 19.26
N ALA A 22 40.92 54.76 20.13
CA ALA A 22 39.75 53.89 20.20
C ALA A 22 38.81 54.02 18.99
N VAL A 23 38.30 52.89 18.50
CA VAL A 23 37.07 52.83 17.71
C VAL A 23 36.14 51.80 18.35
N SER A 24 34.96 52.29 18.72
CA SER A 24 33.84 51.63 19.36
C SER A 24 33.57 50.21 18.83
N PHE A 25 33.74 49.20 19.68
CA PHE A 25 33.09 47.89 19.50
C PHE A 25 31.59 48.08 19.78
N GLN A 26 30.81 48.32 18.72
CA GLN A 26 29.39 48.02 18.78
C GLN A 26 29.25 46.49 18.81
N LEU A 27 28.64 45.98 19.88
CA LEU A 27 28.15 44.61 19.95
C LEU A 27 27.23 44.37 18.75
N VAL A 28 27.71 43.61 17.77
CA VAL A 28 26.83 42.82 16.91
C VAL A 28 26.50 41.59 17.74
N THR A 29 25.35 41.60 18.40
CA THR A 29 24.71 40.36 18.86
C THR A 29 24.44 39.53 17.61
N ALA A 30 25.30 38.54 17.34
CA ALA A 30 25.00 37.49 16.38
C ALA A 30 23.72 36.80 16.85
N GLY A 31 22.64 36.94 16.06
CA GLY A 31 21.44 36.16 16.25
C GLY A 31 21.80 34.68 16.21
N LYS A 32 21.22 33.89 17.11
CA LYS A 32 21.21 32.43 16.98
C LYS A 32 20.69 32.09 15.58
N ASP A 33 21.54 31.55 14.70
CA ASP A 33 21.07 30.91 13.48
C ASP A 33 20.28 29.66 13.91
N ASP A 34 18.96 29.66 13.64
CA ASP A 34 18.10 28.50 13.88
C ASP A 34 18.67 27.28 13.16
N SER A 35 19.02 26.21 13.89
CA SER A 35 19.65 25.02 13.29
C SER A 35 18.57 24.14 12.66
N VAL A 36 18.19 24.47 11.42
CA VAL A 36 17.03 23.88 10.71
C VAL A 36 17.42 23.13 9.43
N ALA A 37 16.72 22.05 9.13
CA ALA A 37 16.84 21.31 7.88
C ALA A 37 15.46 20.93 7.30
N THR A 38 15.37 20.87 5.96
CA THR A 38 14.20 20.42 5.21
C THR A 38 14.38 18.97 4.75
N PHE A 39 13.37 18.14 5.00
CA PHE A 39 13.27 16.75 4.61
C PHE A 39 12.10 16.59 3.63
N LYS A 40 12.32 15.89 2.51
CA LYS A 40 11.35 15.65 1.43
C LYS A 40 10.96 14.17 1.34
N GLY A 41 11.26 13.39 2.39
CA GLY A 41 10.90 11.97 2.54
C GLY A 41 11.94 10.99 2.01
N ASN A 42 13.02 11.47 1.38
CA ASN A 42 14.13 10.63 0.92
C ASN A 42 15.47 10.99 1.57
N GLU A 43 15.52 12.12 2.27
CA GLU A 43 16.68 12.61 3.00
C GLU A 43 16.59 12.21 4.47
N PHE A 44 17.74 11.92 5.06
CA PHE A 44 17.92 11.77 6.50
C PHE A 44 19.38 11.99 6.82
N PHE A 45 19.71 12.15 8.10
CA PHE A 45 21.10 12.05 8.53
C PHE A 45 21.20 11.17 9.76
N CYS A 46 22.38 10.58 9.96
CA CYS A 46 22.67 9.82 11.16
C CYS A 46 23.97 10.26 11.82
N TYR A 47 23.99 10.17 13.15
CA TYR A 47 25.21 10.34 13.95
C TYR A 47 25.71 8.97 14.41
N ASP A 48 27.00 8.71 14.22
CA ASP A 48 27.67 7.46 14.60
C ASP A 48 27.99 7.44 16.11
N LEU A 49 27.38 6.49 16.83
CA LEU A 49 27.55 6.27 18.26
C LEU A 49 28.59 5.18 18.59
N SER A 50 29.16 4.49 17.60
CA SER A 50 30.07 3.34 17.82
C SER A 50 31.26 3.67 18.71
N MET A 51 31.81 4.88 18.55
CA MET A 51 32.97 5.34 19.32
C MET A 51 32.59 5.98 20.67
N THR A 52 31.37 6.50 20.79
CA THR A 52 30.87 7.16 22.00
C THR A 52 29.43 6.73 22.24
N PRO A 53 29.21 5.49 22.72
CA PRO A 53 27.87 4.96 22.92
C PRO A 53 27.07 5.79 23.92
N ILE A 54 25.76 5.87 23.70
CA ILE A 54 24.83 6.34 24.72
C ILE A 54 24.75 5.25 25.80
N GLN A 55 25.10 5.62 27.03
CA GLN A 55 24.80 4.88 28.24
C GLN A 55 24.22 5.86 29.23
N SER A 56 22.91 5.82 29.44
CA SER A 56 22.28 6.91 30.18
C SER A 56 21.15 6.44 31.07
N SER A 57 21.09 7.00 32.27
CA SER A 57 19.99 6.83 33.23
C SER A 57 19.06 8.04 33.27
N THR A 58 19.45 9.17 32.68
CA THR A 58 18.67 10.41 32.61
C THR A 58 18.94 11.15 31.30
N ASP A 59 17.88 11.46 30.55
CA ASP A 59 18.00 12.04 29.21
C ASP A 59 17.02 13.19 29.02
N GLU A 60 17.40 14.14 28.17
CA GLU A 60 16.51 15.16 27.63
C GLU A 60 16.65 15.19 26.10
N ILE A 61 15.52 15.17 25.40
CA ILE A 61 15.43 15.34 23.95
C ILE A 61 14.56 16.55 23.68
N THR A 62 15.02 17.46 22.83
CA THR A 62 14.23 18.60 22.35
C THR A 62 14.34 18.70 20.84
N LEU A 63 13.24 19.07 20.19
CA LEU A 63 13.22 19.48 18.78
C LEU A 63 11.98 20.33 18.51
N SER A 64 11.97 21.06 17.41
CA SER A 64 10.73 21.58 16.83
C SER A 64 10.52 20.95 15.45
N PHE A 65 9.25 20.70 15.09
CA PHE A 65 8.89 20.17 13.78
C PHE A 65 7.82 21.02 13.09
N ARG A 66 7.82 21.00 11.75
CA ARG A 66 6.81 21.62 10.88
C ARG A 66 6.50 20.69 9.73
N THR A 67 5.25 20.27 9.58
CA THR A 67 4.86 19.31 8.52
C THR A 67 3.38 19.41 8.12
N LEU A 68 3.06 18.94 6.92
CA LEU A 68 1.70 18.66 6.44
C LEU A 68 1.35 17.15 6.53
N GLN A 69 2.35 16.29 6.67
CA GLN A 69 2.17 14.84 6.66
C GLN A 69 1.59 14.35 7.99
N ARG A 70 0.79 13.28 7.93
CA ARG A 70 0.21 12.64 9.13
C ARG A 70 1.15 11.66 9.78
N ASN A 71 2.08 11.10 9.00
CA ASN A 71 3.01 10.07 9.43
C ASN A 71 4.44 10.49 9.06
N GLY A 72 5.40 10.19 9.92
CA GLY A 72 6.81 10.44 9.61
C GLY A 72 7.73 10.26 10.82
N LEU A 73 8.88 9.63 10.61
CA LEU A 73 9.90 9.44 11.63
C LEU A 73 10.68 10.73 11.91
N MET A 74 10.56 11.31 13.10
CA MET A 74 11.37 12.48 13.48
C MET A 74 12.77 12.08 13.91
N LEU A 75 12.87 11.10 14.82
CA LEU A 75 14.15 10.54 15.25
C LEU A 75 14.05 9.11 15.76
N HIS A 76 15.18 8.40 15.69
CA HIS A 76 15.33 7.08 16.28
C HIS A 76 16.78 6.81 16.67
N THR A 77 16.99 6.12 17.78
CA THR A 77 18.28 5.51 18.11
C THR A 77 18.07 4.22 18.89
N GLY A 78 19.01 3.29 18.73
CA GLY A 78 18.99 1.99 19.40
C GLY A 78 18.81 0.82 18.43
N LYS A 79 19.09 -0.37 18.93
CA LYS A 79 18.94 -1.66 18.24
C LYS A 79 18.37 -2.68 19.22
N SER A 80 17.70 -3.71 18.70
CA SER A 80 17.12 -4.81 19.49
C SER A 80 16.13 -4.33 20.56
N ALA A 81 16.46 -4.40 21.85
CA ALA A 81 15.54 -4.15 22.96
C ALA A 81 15.70 -2.76 23.62
N ASP A 82 16.77 -2.04 23.29
CA ASP A 82 17.05 -0.70 23.82
C ASP A 82 16.89 0.31 22.69
N TYR A 83 15.90 1.18 22.78
CA TYR A 83 15.65 2.18 21.75
C TYR A 83 14.78 3.34 22.22
N VAL A 84 14.90 4.45 21.50
CA VAL A 84 14.00 5.60 21.56
C VAL A 84 13.50 5.87 20.14
N ASN A 85 12.18 5.96 19.96
CA ASN A 85 11.53 6.35 18.72
C ASN A 85 10.61 7.54 18.99
N LEU A 86 10.74 8.60 18.19
CA LEU A 86 9.81 9.72 18.19
C LEU A 86 9.34 9.95 16.75
N SER A 87 8.04 9.87 16.56
CA SER A 87 7.41 9.94 15.24
C SER A 87 6.07 10.66 15.30
N LEU A 88 5.60 11.13 14.15
CA LEU A 88 4.21 11.51 13.98
C LEU A 88 3.45 10.28 13.47
N LYS A 89 2.31 9.95 14.09
CA LYS A 89 1.42 8.85 13.70
C LYS A 89 -0.01 9.34 13.66
N SER A 90 -0.66 9.24 12.51
CA SER A 90 -2.04 9.72 12.30
C SER A 90 -2.25 11.19 12.73
N GLY A 91 -1.22 12.04 12.61
CA GLY A 91 -1.26 13.44 13.00
C GLY A 91 -1.06 13.72 14.50
N ALA A 92 -0.72 12.69 15.28
CA ALA A 92 -0.42 12.79 16.71
C ALA A 92 1.05 12.43 17.00
N VAL A 93 1.66 13.01 18.03
CA VAL A 93 3.06 12.75 18.38
C VAL A 93 3.14 11.45 19.17
N TRP A 94 3.90 10.48 18.68
CA TRP A 94 4.06 9.15 19.26
C TRP A 94 5.50 8.94 19.73
N LEU A 95 5.65 8.65 21.02
CA LEU A 95 6.93 8.32 21.66
C LEU A 95 6.93 6.86 22.09
N VAL A 96 7.99 6.13 21.74
CA VAL A 96 8.28 4.79 22.26
C VAL A 96 9.67 4.76 22.86
N ILE A 97 9.79 4.32 24.10
CA ILE A 97 11.09 4.11 24.77
C ILE A 97 11.11 2.70 25.36
N ASN A 98 12.12 1.92 25.00
CA ASN A 98 12.41 0.64 25.62
C ASN A 98 13.84 0.64 26.18
N LEU A 99 13.98 0.13 27.40
CA LEU A 99 15.25 0.03 28.13
C LEU A 99 15.68 -1.43 28.31
N GLY A 100 15.17 -2.34 27.46
CA GLY A 100 15.56 -3.75 27.42
C GLY A 100 14.52 -4.74 27.95
N SER A 101 13.45 -4.27 28.59
CA SER A 101 12.51 -5.13 29.33
C SER A 101 11.03 -4.77 29.15
N GLY A 102 10.72 -3.91 28.18
CA GLY A 102 9.35 -3.59 27.78
C GLY A 102 9.17 -2.09 27.58
N ALA A 103 8.46 -1.75 26.52
CA ALA A 103 8.35 -0.37 26.06
C ALA A 103 7.34 0.45 26.89
N PHE A 104 7.69 1.72 27.11
CA PHE A 104 6.75 2.80 27.37
C PHE A 104 6.30 3.39 26.05
N GLU A 105 4.99 3.54 25.88
CA GLU A 105 4.38 4.18 24.70
C GLU A 105 3.53 5.37 25.16
N ALA A 106 3.71 6.52 24.52
CA ALA A 106 2.90 7.71 24.77
C ALA A 106 2.43 8.31 23.45
N LEU A 107 1.11 8.49 23.35
CA LEU A 107 0.48 9.28 22.30
C LEU A 107 0.07 10.64 22.86
N VAL A 108 0.50 11.71 22.21
CA VAL A 108 0.06 13.07 22.49
C VAL A 108 -0.78 13.54 21.30
N GLU A 109 -2.07 13.76 21.53
CA GLU A 109 -3.01 14.27 20.53
C GLU A 109 -3.23 15.78 20.70
N PRO A 110 -3.44 16.54 19.61
CA PRO A 110 -3.76 17.95 19.71
C PRO A 110 -5.16 18.15 20.32
N VAL A 111 -5.28 18.99 21.35
CA VAL A 111 -6.59 19.31 21.96
C VAL A 111 -7.42 20.23 21.05
N ASN A 112 -6.76 21.18 20.39
CA ASN A 112 -7.35 22.08 19.40
C ASN A 112 -6.47 22.10 18.16
N GLY A 113 -7.06 21.93 16.97
CA GLY A 113 -6.31 21.96 15.71
C GLY A 113 -5.66 20.62 15.36
N LYS A 114 -4.50 20.67 14.71
CA LYS A 114 -3.73 19.52 14.22
C LYS A 114 -2.25 19.82 14.30
N PHE A 115 -1.40 18.82 14.57
CA PHE A 115 0.06 19.01 14.51
C PHE A 115 0.63 19.04 13.09
N ASN A 116 -0.13 18.55 12.11
CA ASN A 116 0.25 18.57 10.71
C ASN A 116 -0.41 19.75 9.97
N ASP A 117 -0.42 20.92 10.59
CA ASP A 117 -1.00 22.17 10.10
C ASP A 117 0.03 23.08 9.40
N ASN A 118 1.25 22.59 9.21
CA ASN A 118 2.39 23.33 8.68
C ASN A 118 2.85 24.51 9.55
N ALA A 119 2.53 24.51 10.85
CA ALA A 119 3.12 25.39 11.85
C ALA A 119 4.28 24.70 12.59
N TRP A 120 5.04 25.47 13.36
CA TRP A 120 6.08 24.93 14.23
C TRP A 120 5.47 24.43 15.53
N HIS A 121 5.82 23.21 15.93
CA HIS A 121 5.50 22.62 17.22
C HIS A 121 6.75 22.19 17.96
N ASP A 122 6.81 22.48 19.25
CA ASP A 122 7.96 22.15 20.10
C ASP A 122 7.71 20.83 20.84
N VAL A 123 8.65 19.89 20.76
CA VAL A 123 8.60 18.62 21.49
C VAL A 123 9.74 18.58 22.49
N LYS A 124 9.40 18.27 23.74
CA LYS A 124 10.37 18.01 24.80
C LYS A 124 10.08 16.66 25.44
N VAL A 125 11.09 15.80 25.51
CA VAL A 125 11.06 14.54 26.23
C VAL A 125 12.10 14.59 27.34
N THR A 126 11.70 14.26 28.56
CA THR A 126 12.60 14.13 29.70
C THR A 126 12.43 12.74 30.31
N ARG A 127 13.54 12.04 30.53
CA ARG A 127 13.56 10.76 31.22
C ARG A 127 14.44 10.85 32.46
N ASN A 128 13.93 10.36 33.58
CA ASN A 128 14.68 10.14 34.80
C ASN A 128 14.47 8.70 35.29
N LEU A 129 15.51 7.88 35.19
CA LEU A 129 15.43 6.43 35.36
C LEU A 129 14.33 5.86 34.44
N ARG A 130 13.28 5.29 35.01
CA ARG A 130 12.13 4.75 34.28
C ARG A 130 11.05 5.79 33.99
N GLN A 131 11.04 6.91 34.70
CA GLN A 131 10.00 7.93 34.56
C GLN A 131 10.24 8.73 33.28
N VAL A 132 9.26 8.72 32.38
CA VAL A 132 9.30 9.45 31.11
C VAL A 132 8.21 10.51 31.13
N THR A 133 8.54 11.72 30.70
CA THR A 133 7.58 12.79 30.44
C THR A 133 7.82 13.33 29.04
N ILE A 134 6.75 13.38 28.25
CA ILE A 134 6.73 14.05 26.95
C ILE A 134 5.82 15.27 27.05
N SER A 135 6.25 16.40 26.48
CA SER A 135 5.42 17.58 26.28
C SER A 135 5.48 18.09 24.84
N VAL A 136 4.33 18.53 24.34
CA VAL A 136 4.19 19.23 23.06
C VAL A 136 3.67 20.64 23.30
N ASP A 137 4.34 21.63 22.71
CA ASP A 137 4.09 23.07 22.85
C ASP A 137 4.09 23.57 24.31
N GLY A 138 4.73 22.81 25.21
CA GLY A 138 4.80 23.10 26.64
C GLY A 138 3.49 22.92 27.42
N ILE A 139 2.38 22.56 26.77
CA ILE A 139 1.06 22.46 27.39
C ILE A 139 0.62 20.99 27.49
N LEU A 140 0.78 20.24 26.41
CA LEU A 140 0.26 18.89 26.29
C LEU A 140 1.28 17.91 26.86
N THR A 141 1.08 17.48 28.12
CA THR A 141 2.07 16.67 28.85
C THR A 141 1.51 15.29 29.20
N THR A 142 2.27 14.24 28.87
CA THR A 142 2.00 12.86 29.27
C THR A 142 3.19 12.31 30.04
N THR A 143 2.94 11.70 31.21
CA THR A 143 3.98 11.08 32.05
C THR A 143 3.64 9.61 32.26
N GLY A 144 4.67 8.76 32.24
CA GLY A 144 4.54 7.35 32.59
C GLY A 144 5.89 6.70 32.89
N TYR A 145 5.91 5.36 32.88
CA TYR A 145 7.08 4.58 33.26
C TYR A 145 7.34 3.47 32.25
N THR A 146 8.61 3.19 31.96
CA THR A 146 9.02 1.97 31.23
C THR A 146 8.76 0.73 32.08
N GLN A 147 8.60 -0.42 31.44
CA GLN A 147 8.26 -1.68 32.12
C GLN A 147 9.47 -2.26 32.87
N GLU A 148 9.20 -3.18 33.81
CA GLU A 148 10.21 -3.93 34.59
C GLU A 148 11.31 -3.05 35.22
N ASP A 149 12.52 -3.57 35.47
CA ASP A 149 13.48 -2.92 36.38
C ASP A 149 14.65 -2.20 35.70
N TYR A 150 14.77 -2.29 34.37
CA TYR A 150 15.88 -1.66 33.67
C TYR A 150 15.73 -0.13 33.63
N THR A 151 16.84 0.57 33.85
CA THR A 151 16.90 2.04 33.99
C THR A 151 17.89 2.69 33.03
N MET A 152 18.73 1.91 32.36
CA MET A 152 19.76 2.43 31.45
C MET A 152 19.34 2.26 30.00
N LEU A 153 19.48 3.32 29.21
CA LEU A 153 19.39 3.29 27.76
C LEU A 153 20.79 3.04 27.20
N GLY A 154 20.96 1.94 26.46
CA GLY A 154 22.17 1.62 25.71
C GLY A 154 21.96 1.81 24.20
N SER A 155 22.82 2.59 23.54
CA SER A 155 22.85 2.65 22.08
C SER A 155 24.26 2.94 21.57
N ASP A 156 24.83 2.00 20.81
CA ASP A 156 26.18 2.06 20.24
C ASP A 156 26.18 2.05 18.70
N ASP A 157 25.02 2.24 18.08
CA ASP A 157 24.86 2.18 16.63
C ASP A 157 24.70 3.57 16.00
N PHE A 158 23.52 3.90 15.49
CA PHE A 158 23.24 5.17 14.84
C PHE A 158 22.12 5.93 15.54
N PHE A 159 22.22 7.26 15.47
CA PHE A 159 21.14 8.18 15.81
C PHE A 159 20.56 8.77 14.52
N TYR A 160 19.42 8.26 14.06
CA TYR A 160 18.75 8.67 12.82
C TYR A 160 17.81 9.86 13.05
N ILE A 161 17.90 10.87 12.18
CA ILE A 161 17.04 12.07 12.20
C ILE A 161 16.33 12.24 10.84
N GLY A 162 15.02 12.43 10.88
CA GLY A 162 14.14 12.68 9.73
C GLY A 162 13.81 11.46 8.87
N GLY A 163 14.47 10.32 9.08
CA GLY A 163 14.22 9.11 8.31
C GLY A 163 15.32 8.08 8.52
N SER A 164 15.24 6.97 7.80
CA SER A 164 16.26 5.94 7.80
C SER A 164 16.32 5.22 6.44
N PRO A 165 17.28 4.30 6.22
CA PRO A 165 17.30 3.48 5.01
C PRO A 165 16.01 2.67 4.80
N ASN A 166 15.39 2.22 5.89
CA ASN A 166 14.08 1.55 5.93
C ASN A 166 13.47 1.75 7.34
N THR A 167 12.50 2.65 7.45
CA THR A 167 11.93 3.04 8.74
C THR A 167 11.10 1.94 9.40
N ALA A 168 10.55 1.01 8.61
CA ALA A 168 9.82 -0.15 9.13
C ALA A 168 10.73 -1.17 9.85
N ASP A 169 12.05 -1.11 9.66
CA ASP A 169 13.01 -2.02 10.30
C ASP A 169 13.38 -1.58 11.72
N LEU A 170 13.02 -0.35 12.08
CA LEU A 170 13.43 0.25 13.34
C LEU A 170 12.56 -0.30 14.49
N PRO A 171 13.16 -0.84 15.55
CA PRO A 171 12.40 -1.44 16.65
C PRO A 171 11.51 -0.39 17.33
N GLY A 172 10.26 -0.79 17.60
CA GLY A 172 9.26 0.08 18.20
C GLY A 172 8.79 1.25 17.33
N SER A 173 9.14 1.30 16.04
CA SER A 173 8.60 2.32 15.13
C SER A 173 7.14 2.04 14.83
N PRO A 174 6.21 2.97 15.13
CA PRO A 174 4.79 2.79 14.85
C PRO A 174 4.40 3.23 13.43
N VAL A 175 5.37 3.73 12.66
CA VAL A 175 5.23 4.24 11.29
C VAL A 175 6.32 3.65 10.41
N SER A 176 6.02 3.60 9.11
CA SER A 176 6.95 3.15 8.07
C SER A 176 7.55 4.32 7.26
N ASN A 177 7.04 5.55 7.42
CA ASN A 177 7.38 6.72 6.59
C ASN A 177 8.59 7.50 7.11
N ASN A 178 9.47 7.94 6.21
CA ASN A 178 10.40 9.03 6.50
C ASN A 178 9.64 10.36 6.66
N PHE A 179 10.26 11.33 7.32
CA PHE A 179 9.69 12.65 7.56
C PHE A 179 9.67 13.51 6.28
N MET A 180 8.59 14.26 6.11
CA MET A 180 8.53 15.35 5.13
C MET A 180 8.16 16.64 5.85
N GLY A 181 8.99 17.66 5.77
CA GLY A 181 8.82 18.91 6.50
C GLY A 181 10.15 19.48 6.98
N CYS A 182 10.10 20.33 7.99
CA CYS A 182 11.29 20.89 8.62
C CYS A 182 11.47 20.37 10.05
N LEU A 183 12.70 20.04 10.42
CA LEU A 183 13.11 19.82 11.81
C LEU A 183 14.15 20.86 12.19
N LYS A 184 14.04 21.43 13.39
CA LYS A 184 15.07 22.33 13.93
C LYS A 184 15.40 22.02 15.37
N ASP A 185 16.60 22.45 15.77
CA ASP A 185 17.09 22.39 17.14
C ASP A 185 16.96 20.99 17.77
N VAL A 186 17.27 19.96 16.98
CA VAL A 186 17.26 18.56 17.45
C VAL A 186 18.45 18.36 18.36
N ILE A 187 18.18 18.18 19.65
CA ILE A 187 19.17 18.09 20.71
C ILE A 187 18.88 16.84 21.54
N TYR A 188 19.92 16.04 21.77
CA TYR A 188 19.94 14.99 22.79
C TYR A 188 20.94 15.38 23.87
N LYS A 189 20.56 15.24 25.13
CA LYS A 189 21.42 15.53 26.28
C LYS A 189 21.26 14.48 27.36
N ASN A 190 22.38 14.07 27.96
CA ASN A 190 22.39 13.35 29.23
C ASN A 190 23.34 14.06 30.22
N ASN A 191 23.74 13.38 31.29
CA ASN A 191 24.66 13.93 32.28
C ASN A 191 26.12 14.06 31.77
N ASP A 192 26.51 13.25 30.79
CA ASP A 192 27.88 13.15 30.33
C ASP A 192 28.17 14.07 29.14
N PHE A 193 27.22 14.19 28.21
CA PHE A 193 27.38 14.96 27.00
C PHE A 193 26.07 15.55 26.45
N LYS A 194 26.23 16.51 25.54
CA LYS A 194 25.15 17.17 24.79
C LYS A 194 25.45 17.06 23.30
N LEU A 195 24.55 16.44 22.55
CA LEU A 195 24.59 16.37 21.08
C LEU A 195 23.58 17.36 20.50
N GLU A 196 24.08 18.41 19.85
CA GLU A 196 23.25 19.35 19.07
C GLU A 196 23.19 18.86 17.62
N LEU A 197 22.43 17.78 17.39
CA LEU A 197 22.45 17.00 16.15
C LEU A 197 22.16 17.85 14.90
N SER A 198 21.21 18.79 14.98
CA SER A 198 20.95 19.73 13.87
C SER A 198 22.17 20.61 13.55
N ARG A 199 22.85 21.14 14.57
CA ARG A 199 24.04 21.99 14.40
C ARG A 199 25.22 21.19 13.86
N LEU A 200 25.45 19.99 14.40
CA LEU A 200 26.51 19.08 13.94
C LEU A 200 26.33 18.68 12.48
N ALA A 201 25.08 18.50 12.02
CA ALA A 201 24.79 18.22 10.62
C ALA A 201 25.11 19.42 9.70
N ILE A 202 24.75 20.64 10.12
CA ILE A 202 25.07 21.89 9.38
C ILE A 202 26.59 22.07 9.26
N GLU A 203 27.31 21.83 10.36
CA GLU A 203 28.77 21.94 10.43
C GLU A 203 29.52 20.78 9.75
N ARG A 204 28.79 19.74 9.32
CA ARG A 204 29.34 18.52 8.70
C ARG A 204 30.37 17.84 9.60
N ASP A 205 30.00 17.64 10.86
CA ASP A 205 30.81 16.89 11.82
C ASP A 205 31.22 15.52 11.23
N PRO A 206 32.48 15.05 11.43
CA PRO A 206 32.95 13.78 10.86
C PRO A 206 32.14 12.55 11.28
N LYS A 207 31.38 12.60 12.39
CA LYS A 207 30.49 11.52 12.83
C LYS A 207 29.09 11.59 12.23
N ILE A 208 28.77 12.64 11.48
CA ILE A 208 27.49 12.76 10.77
C ILE A 208 27.62 12.21 9.35
N SER A 209 26.69 11.33 8.98
CA SER A 209 26.46 10.93 7.60
C SER A 209 25.12 11.48 7.12
N VAL A 210 25.14 12.27 6.04
CA VAL A 210 23.93 12.81 5.39
C VAL A 210 23.58 11.96 4.18
N ASN A 211 22.32 11.54 4.09
CA ASN A 211 21.76 10.83 2.94
C ASN A 211 20.78 11.74 2.18
N GLY A 212 20.88 11.74 0.85
CA GLY A 212 20.08 12.62 -0.01
C GLY A 212 20.59 14.06 -0.06
N ASP A 213 19.81 14.93 -0.71
CA ASP A 213 20.13 16.35 -0.90
C ASP A 213 19.47 17.20 0.20
N LEU A 214 19.97 17.04 1.44
CA LEU A 214 19.42 17.71 2.61
C LEU A 214 19.71 19.21 2.55
N VAL A 215 18.66 20.01 2.71
CA VAL A 215 18.73 21.48 2.63
C VAL A 215 18.68 22.09 4.04
N PHE A 216 19.72 22.82 4.43
CA PHE A 216 19.85 23.46 5.76
C PHE A 216 19.20 24.85 5.82
N ARG A 217 17.91 24.88 5.52
CA ARG A 217 16.96 25.99 5.72
C ARG A 217 15.56 25.36 5.71
N CYS A 218 14.55 26.03 6.25
CA CYS A 218 13.18 25.54 6.11
C CYS A 218 12.57 26.03 4.80
N GLU A 219 12.33 25.12 3.86
CA GLU A 219 11.56 25.35 2.64
C GLU A 219 10.14 24.83 2.82
N ASP A 220 9.18 25.39 2.08
CA ASP A 220 7.85 24.81 2.02
C ASP A 220 7.91 23.48 1.27
N VAL A 221 7.66 22.38 1.98
CA VAL A 221 7.53 21.05 1.40
C VAL A 221 6.08 20.88 0.99
N ALA A 222 5.82 20.94 -0.32
CA ALA A 222 4.49 20.69 -0.85
C ALA A 222 4.01 19.30 -0.39
N ALA A 223 2.75 19.21 0.01
CA ALA A 223 2.09 17.90 0.09
C ALA A 223 2.22 17.25 -1.29
N LEU A 224 2.50 15.95 -1.35
CA LEU A 224 2.60 15.26 -2.65
C LEU A 224 1.25 15.37 -3.34
N ASP A 225 1.23 16.07 -4.48
CA ASP A 225 0.00 16.34 -5.19
C ASP A 225 -0.64 15.02 -5.61
N PRO A 226 -1.97 14.87 -5.40
CA PRO A 226 -2.66 13.66 -5.80
C PRO A 226 -2.77 13.55 -7.33
N VAL A 227 -2.78 12.32 -7.82
CA VAL A 227 -3.15 12.01 -9.20
C VAL A 227 -4.52 11.36 -9.25
N THR A 228 -5.24 11.48 -10.38
CA THR A 228 -6.47 10.75 -10.66
C THR A 228 -6.26 9.81 -11.84
N PHE A 229 -6.60 8.53 -11.66
CA PHE A 229 -6.77 7.56 -12.73
C PHE A 229 -8.19 7.69 -13.27
N GLU A 230 -8.34 8.09 -14.53
CA GLU A 230 -9.61 8.45 -15.16
C GLU A 230 -10.28 7.26 -15.85
N THR A 231 -9.50 6.25 -16.26
CA THR A 231 -9.98 5.03 -16.92
C THR A 231 -9.36 3.76 -16.33
N PRO A 232 -10.01 2.58 -16.43
CA PRO A 232 -9.47 1.32 -15.91
C PRO A 232 -8.17 0.87 -16.58
N GLU A 233 -7.86 1.38 -17.77
CA GLU A 233 -6.63 1.07 -18.51
C GLU A 233 -5.47 1.97 -18.07
N SER A 234 -5.75 3.03 -17.31
CA SER A 234 -4.75 3.99 -16.84
C SER A 234 -3.83 3.35 -15.80
N TYR A 235 -2.53 3.52 -15.95
CA TYR A 235 -1.55 3.01 -14.98
C TYR A 235 -0.29 3.88 -14.92
N ILE A 236 0.46 3.75 -13.83
CA ILE A 236 1.82 4.29 -13.69
C ILE A 236 2.76 3.11 -13.40
N SER A 237 3.88 3.02 -14.11
CA SER A 237 4.97 2.11 -13.74
C SER A 237 5.84 2.75 -12.65
N LEU A 238 6.05 2.02 -11.56
CA LEU A 238 6.91 2.38 -10.44
C LEU A 238 8.21 1.58 -10.54
N PRO A 239 9.33 2.13 -10.04
CA PRO A 239 10.58 1.38 -9.94
C PRO A 239 10.37 0.06 -9.19
N ARG A 240 11.08 -0.99 -9.62
CA ARG A 240 11.09 -2.29 -8.97
C ARG A 240 11.22 -2.15 -7.45
N TRP A 241 10.37 -2.88 -6.74
CA TRP A 241 10.41 -2.96 -5.29
C TRP A 241 11.40 -4.04 -4.85
N ASP A 242 12.56 -3.60 -4.36
CA ASP A 242 13.62 -4.48 -3.83
C ASP A 242 13.27 -4.93 -2.41
N THR A 243 12.42 -5.96 -2.29
CA THR A 243 11.95 -6.41 -0.98
C THR A 243 13.02 -7.22 -0.26
N LYS A 244 13.18 -6.95 1.03
CA LYS A 244 14.07 -7.70 1.92
C LYS A 244 13.25 -8.65 2.79
N LYS A 245 13.80 -9.04 3.95
CA LYS A 245 13.01 -9.69 5.00
C LYS A 245 11.88 -8.78 5.46
N THR A 246 12.16 -7.50 5.61
CA THR A 246 11.21 -6.48 6.02
C THR A 246 10.86 -5.58 4.84
N SER A 247 9.60 -5.16 4.77
CA SER A 247 9.13 -4.29 3.70
C SER A 247 7.85 -3.58 4.08
N SER A 248 7.64 -2.36 3.57
CA SER A 248 6.44 -1.57 3.85
C SER A 248 5.97 -0.76 2.64
N ILE A 249 4.66 -0.55 2.55
CA ILE A 249 4.02 0.33 1.57
C ILE A 249 2.90 1.09 2.28
N SER A 250 2.88 2.41 2.14
CA SER A 250 1.73 3.22 2.56
C SER A 250 1.32 4.21 1.48
N PHE A 251 0.02 4.46 1.38
CA PHE A 251 -0.56 5.42 0.44
C PHE A 251 -1.99 5.78 0.86
N ASP A 252 -2.47 6.90 0.34
CA ASP A 252 -3.86 7.29 0.41
C ASP A 252 -4.53 7.04 -0.94
N PHE A 253 -5.73 6.45 -0.93
CA PHE A 253 -6.57 6.36 -2.13
C PHE A 253 -7.99 6.89 -1.87
N ARG A 254 -8.71 7.23 -2.94
CA ARG A 254 -10.10 7.74 -2.86
C ARG A 254 -10.88 7.36 -4.11
N THR A 255 -11.99 6.64 -3.96
CA THR A 255 -12.85 6.26 -5.09
C THR A 255 -14.29 5.98 -4.65
N THR A 256 -15.22 5.95 -5.61
CA THR A 256 -16.58 5.40 -5.48
C THR A 256 -16.74 4.07 -6.23
N GLU A 257 -15.76 3.68 -7.03
CA GLU A 257 -15.77 2.45 -7.82
C GLU A 257 -15.63 1.22 -6.90
N PRO A 258 -16.44 0.17 -7.11
CA PRO A 258 -16.45 -0.99 -6.23
C PRO A 258 -15.26 -1.93 -6.46
N SER A 259 -14.67 -1.91 -7.65
CA SER A 259 -13.60 -2.83 -8.03
C SER A 259 -12.47 -2.09 -8.73
N GLY A 260 -11.23 -2.53 -8.52
CA GLY A 260 -10.06 -1.91 -9.13
C GLY A 260 -8.73 -2.46 -8.61
N LEU A 261 -7.81 -2.78 -9.50
CA LEU A 261 -6.44 -3.16 -9.17
C LEU A 261 -5.63 -1.92 -8.77
N LEU A 262 -5.23 -1.85 -7.50
CA LEU A 262 -4.48 -0.70 -6.97
C LEU A 262 -2.98 -0.87 -7.22
N LEU A 263 -2.39 -1.97 -6.77
CA LEU A 263 -0.96 -2.25 -6.90
C LEU A 263 -0.75 -3.67 -7.40
N PHE A 264 0.25 -3.88 -8.26
CA PHE A 264 0.63 -5.21 -8.72
C PHE A 264 2.13 -5.30 -9.05
N SER A 265 2.78 -6.38 -8.67
CA SER A 265 4.15 -6.73 -9.10
C SER A 265 4.34 -8.23 -8.98
N HIS A 266 5.19 -8.82 -9.81
CA HIS A 266 5.48 -10.25 -9.79
C HIS A 266 6.99 -10.55 -9.91
N GLY A 267 7.36 -11.73 -9.44
CA GLY A 267 8.68 -12.32 -9.51
C GLY A 267 8.93 -13.03 -10.84
N ARG A 268 10.12 -13.61 -10.95
CA ARG A 268 10.46 -14.48 -12.08
C ARG A 268 9.71 -15.81 -11.96
N PRO A 269 9.29 -16.41 -13.09
CA PRO A 269 8.79 -17.79 -13.08
C PRO A 269 9.83 -18.72 -12.46
N HIS A 270 9.44 -19.45 -11.41
CA HIS A 270 10.32 -20.44 -10.78
C HIS A 270 10.53 -21.61 -11.75
N GLY A 271 11.65 -21.59 -12.48
CA GLY A 271 12.07 -22.66 -13.37
C GLY A 271 12.74 -23.81 -12.62
N GLY A 272 11.95 -24.76 -12.10
CA GLY A 272 12.50 -26.03 -11.63
C GLY A 272 13.01 -26.89 -12.81
N LYS A 273 14.19 -27.53 -12.65
CA LYS A 273 14.86 -28.40 -13.65
C LYS A 273 14.09 -29.68 -14.04
N GLU A 274 12.84 -29.86 -13.61
CA GLU A 274 11.95 -30.91 -14.07
C GLU A 274 10.59 -30.31 -14.43
N GLN A 275 10.52 -29.70 -15.61
CA GLN A 275 9.24 -29.33 -16.22
C GLN A 275 8.48 -30.60 -16.59
N ARG A 276 7.59 -31.04 -15.70
CA ARG A 276 6.45 -31.88 -16.12
C ARG A 276 5.49 -30.98 -16.89
N PRO A 277 5.06 -31.34 -18.11
CA PRO A 277 4.03 -30.60 -18.84
C PRO A 277 2.76 -30.50 -17.98
N GLY A 278 2.16 -29.30 -17.91
CA GLY A 278 0.88 -29.07 -17.22
C GLY A 278 0.95 -28.53 -15.78
N ARG A 279 2.11 -28.09 -15.27
CA ARG A 279 2.20 -27.43 -13.95
C ARG A 279 2.30 -25.90 -14.10
N GLU A 280 1.42 -25.18 -13.40
CA GLU A 280 1.33 -23.71 -13.38
C GLU A 280 2.70 -23.05 -13.12
N LEU A 281 2.98 -21.97 -13.87
CA LEU A 281 4.14 -21.10 -13.63
C LEU A 281 3.89 -20.31 -12.35
N LYS A 282 4.32 -20.85 -11.21
CA LYS A 282 4.25 -20.14 -9.94
C LYS A 282 5.37 -19.11 -9.85
N THR A 283 4.97 -17.88 -9.59
CA THR A 283 5.83 -16.72 -9.35
C THR A 283 5.48 -16.14 -8.00
N ASP A 284 6.47 -15.58 -7.31
CA ASP A 284 6.19 -14.66 -6.22
C ASP A 284 5.39 -13.48 -6.77
N TYR A 285 4.48 -12.93 -5.98
CA TYR A 285 3.76 -11.72 -6.39
C TYR A 285 3.22 -10.96 -5.20
N PHE A 286 2.90 -9.71 -5.46
CA PHE A 286 2.21 -8.83 -4.55
C PHE A 286 1.11 -8.09 -5.29
N ALA A 287 -0.08 -8.03 -4.69
CA ALA A 287 -1.17 -7.22 -5.19
C ALA A 287 -1.98 -6.57 -4.08
N MET A 288 -2.54 -5.41 -4.37
CA MET A 288 -3.66 -4.84 -3.63
C MET A 288 -4.81 -4.58 -4.60
N GLU A 289 -6.01 -5.05 -4.27
CA GLU A 289 -7.19 -4.89 -5.11
C GLU A 289 -8.42 -4.49 -4.31
N LEU A 290 -9.31 -3.72 -4.94
CA LEU A 290 -10.66 -3.48 -4.48
C LEU A 290 -11.60 -4.49 -5.14
N LEU A 291 -12.47 -5.10 -4.33
CA LEU A 291 -13.55 -5.99 -4.77
C LEU A 291 -14.82 -5.70 -3.97
N ASP A 292 -15.92 -5.38 -4.65
CA ASP A 292 -17.20 -5.00 -4.05
C ASP A 292 -17.12 -3.88 -2.97
N GLY A 293 -16.11 -3.03 -3.10
CA GLY A 293 -15.80 -1.92 -2.21
C GLY A 293 -14.90 -2.31 -1.03
N PHE A 294 -14.46 -3.56 -0.90
CA PHE A 294 -13.52 -3.98 0.14
C PHE A 294 -12.10 -4.04 -0.39
N LEU A 295 -11.13 -3.63 0.44
CA LEU A 295 -9.71 -3.74 0.14
C LEU A 295 -9.18 -5.13 0.49
N TYR A 296 -8.46 -5.73 -0.46
CA TYR A 296 -7.77 -6.99 -0.32
C TYR A 296 -6.27 -6.83 -0.55
N LEU A 297 -5.48 -7.51 0.29
CA LEU A 297 -4.05 -7.72 0.12
C LEU A 297 -3.83 -9.16 -0.37
N LEU A 298 -3.02 -9.32 -1.41
CA LEU A 298 -2.61 -10.62 -1.91
C LEU A 298 -1.09 -10.69 -2.01
N MET A 299 -0.53 -11.82 -1.61
CA MET A 299 0.89 -12.10 -1.82
C MET A 299 1.17 -13.59 -1.86
N ASP A 300 2.13 -13.99 -2.69
CA ASP A 300 2.75 -15.32 -2.67
C ASP A 300 4.27 -15.15 -2.59
N MET A 301 4.91 -15.87 -1.66
CA MET A 301 6.36 -15.90 -1.44
C MET A 301 6.94 -17.28 -1.77
N GLY A 302 6.30 -18.02 -2.69
CA GLY A 302 6.75 -19.32 -3.18
C GLY A 302 6.17 -20.54 -2.46
N SER A 303 5.30 -20.33 -1.46
CA SER A 303 4.64 -21.42 -0.72
C SER A 303 3.11 -21.37 -0.74
N GLY A 304 2.54 -20.51 -1.57
CA GLY A 304 1.11 -20.37 -1.78
C GLY A 304 0.62 -18.99 -1.42
N SER A 305 -0.40 -18.56 -2.17
CA SER A 305 -1.01 -17.24 -2.02
C SER A 305 -1.73 -17.07 -0.69
N VAL A 306 -1.61 -15.88 -0.13
CA VAL A 306 -2.41 -15.38 0.99
C VAL A 306 -3.29 -14.25 0.45
N LYS A 307 -4.62 -14.36 0.62
CA LYS A 307 -5.61 -13.31 0.29
C LYS A 307 -6.31 -12.82 1.55
N ILE A 308 -6.00 -11.61 1.98
CA ILE A 308 -6.47 -11.02 3.25
C ILE A 308 -7.44 -9.88 2.94
N LYS A 309 -8.64 -9.94 3.54
CA LYS A 309 -9.56 -8.81 3.58
C LYS A 309 -9.08 -7.80 4.62
N ALA A 310 -8.59 -6.64 4.18
CA ALA A 310 -7.95 -5.65 5.04
C ALA A 310 -8.93 -4.98 6.02
N SER A 311 -10.23 -4.95 5.69
CA SER A 311 -11.27 -4.35 6.54
C SER A 311 -12.64 -4.97 6.27
N ASN A 312 -13.47 -5.05 7.32
CA ASN A 312 -14.88 -5.45 7.22
C ASN A 312 -15.80 -4.29 6.76
N LYS A 313 -15.25 -3.11 6.49
CA LYS A 313 -15.97 -1.96 5.95
C LYS A 313 -15.60 -1.73 4.50
N LYS A 314 -16.58 -1.29 3.72
CA LYS A 314 -16.32 -0.77 2.38
C LYS A 314 -15.54 0.53 2.48
N VAL A 315 -14.66 0.76 1.52
CA VAL A 315 -13.70 1.87 1.43
C VAL A 315 -13.85 2.66 0.12
N ASN A 316 -14.95 2.44 -0.60
CA ASN A 316 -15.33 3.15 -1.82
C ASN A 316 -16.44 4.19 -1.55
N ASP A 317 -16.38 4.89 -0.42
CA ASP A 317 -17.35 5.92 -0.03
C ASP A 317 -17.03 7.31 -0.64
N GLY A 318 -15.97 7.38 -1.44
CA GLY A 318 -15.50 8.62 -2.03
C GLY A 318 -14.82 9.55 -1.03
N GLU A 319 -14.32 9.05 0.10
CA GLU A 319 -13.44 9.77 1.04
C GLU A 319 -12.00 9.22 0.98
N TRP A 320 -11.03 10.01 1.46
CA TRP A 320 -9.64 9.57 1.51
C TRP A 320 -9.45 8.43 2.51
N CYS A 321 -8.90 7.32 2.03
CA CYS A 321 -8.61 6.12 2.80
C CYS A 321 -7.10 5.90 2.87
N HIS A 322 -6.55 5.90 4.08
CA HIS A 322 -5.15 5.62 4.32
C HIS A 322 -4.91 4.12 4.46
N VAL A 323 -3.93 3.59 3.72
CA VAL A 323 -3.49 2.20 3.76
C VAL A 323 -2.02 2.16 4.18
N ASP A 324 -1.70 1.28 5.12
CA ASP A 324 -0.32 1.01 5.53
C ASP A 324 -0.12 -0.50 5.66
N PHE A 325 0.76 -1.04 4.84
CA PHE A 325 1.17 -2.43 4.83
C PHE A 325 2.61 -2.52 5.36
N GLN A 326 2.82 -3.44 6.29
CA GLN A 326 4.14 -3.70 6.86
C GLN A 326 4.31 -5.20 7.09
N ARG A 327 5.49 -5.74 6.77
CA ARG A 327 5.84 -7.13 7.10
C ARG A 327 7.29 -7.26 7.57
N GLU A 328 7.50 -8.28 8.40
CA GLU A 328 8.79 -8.87 8.73
C GLU A 328 8.73 -10.38 8.47
N GLY A 329 9.41 -10.80 7.41
CA GLY A 329 9.37 -12.16 6.89
C GLY A 329 7.95 -12.52 6.49
N ARG A 330 7.39 -13.51 7.20
CA ARG A 330 6.05 -14.07 6.97
C ARG A 330 4.94 -13.41 7.79
N LYS A 331 5.33 -12.64 8.79
CA LYS A 331 4.38 -11.95 9.67
C LYS A 331 4.28 -10.51 9.23
N GLY A 332 3.09 -9.95 9.33
CA GLY A 332 2.89 -8.56 9.02
C GLY A 332 1.51 -8.09 9.41
N SER A 333 1.19 -6.89 8.97
CA SER A 333 -0.13 -6.33 9.14
C SER A 333 -0.47 -5.39 7.99
N ILE A 334 -1.77 -5.27 7.73
CA ILE A 334 -2.33 -4.23 6.87
C ILE A 334 -3.27 -3.38 7.71
N SER A 335 -3.10 -2.06 7.64
CA SER A 335 -3.89 -1.08 8.37
C SER A 335 -4.71 -0.25 7.38
N VAL A 336 -6.00 -0.08 7.70
CA VAL A 336 -6.92 0.78 6.94
C VAL A 336 -7.49 1.82 7.88
N ASN A 337 -7.20 3.10 7.65
CA ASN A 337 -7.59 4.21 8.54
C ASN A 337 -7.28 3.92 10.02
N SER A 338 -6.04 3.47 10.29
CA SER A 338 -5.52 3.11 11.62
C SER A 338 -6.10 1.83 12.25
N ARG A 339 -6.96 1.08 11.54
CA ARG A 339 -7.41 -0.24 11.99
C ARG A 339 -6.51 -1.32 11.39
N THR A 340 -5.71 -1.92 12.24
CA THR A 340 -4.72 -2.94 11.87
C THR A 340 -5.32 -4.33 11.85
N MET A 341 -5.09 -5.07 10.76
CA MET A 341 -5.35 -6.49 10.61
C MET A 341 -4.03 -7.23 10.49
N PRO A 342 -3.61 -8.03 11.49
CA PRO A 342 -2.40 -8.83 11.41
C PRO A 342 -2.61 -10.02 10.47
N PHE A 343 -1.52 -10.50 9.88
CA PHE A 343 -1.50 -11.73 9.12
C PHE A 343 -0.20 -12.51 9.35
N ASN A 344 -0.26 -13.79 9.03
CA ASN A 344 0.89 -14.68 9.00
C ASN A 344 0.75 -15.61 7.80
N SER A 345 1.72 -15.61 6.89
CA SER A 345 1.75 -16.55 5.78
C SER A 345 2.25 -17.93 6.23
N ASN A 346 1.94 -18.96 5.44
CA ASN A 346 2.25 -20.36 5.74
C ASN A 346 3.77 -20.65 5.73
N GLU A 347 4.15 -21.91 5.99
CA GLU A 347 5.54 -22.38 5.83
C GLU A 347 6.11 -22.05 4.45
N GLY A 348 7.40 -21.72 4.34
CA GLY A 348 8.03 -21.34 3.08
C GLY A 348 9.03 -20.21 3.21
N SER A 349 9.25 -19.48 2.11
CA SER A 349 10.16 -18.33 2.06
C SER A 349 9.71 -17.21 3.01
N GLU A 350 10.69 -16.44 3.48
CA GLU A 350 10.46 -15.18 4.22
C GLU A 350 10.73 -13.94 3.35
N ILE A 351 11.15 -14.17 2.10
CA ILE A 351 11.52 -13.15 1.13
C ILE A 351 10.52 -13.20 -0.01
N LEU A 352 10.06 -12.02 -0.43
CA LEU A 352 9.16 -11.83 -1.56
C LEU A 352 10.00 -11.37 -2.77
N ASP A 353 10.39 -12.30 -3.65
CA ASP A 353 11.31 -12.02 -4.74
C ASP A 353 10.58 -11.45 -5.97
N LEU A 354 10.34 -10.14 -5.95
CA LEU A 354 9.74 -9.42 -7.07
C LEU A 354 10.82 -9.02 -8.08
N ASP A 355 10.55 -9.21 -9.37
CA ASP A 355 11.48 -8.89 -10.46
C ASP A 355 10.93 -7.90 -11.48
N SER A 356 9.60 -7.86 -11.64
CA SER A 356 8.94 -6.91 -12.52
C SER A 356 8.97 -5.49 -11.95
N ASP A 357 8.68 -4.51 -12.81
CA ASP A 357 8.20 -3.21 -12.36
C ASP A 357 6.95 -3.37 -11.48
N MET A 358 6.69 -2.38 -10.64
CA MET A 358 5.45 -2.33 -9.86
C MET A 358 4.47 -1.42 -10.56
N TYR A 359 3.23 -1.86 -10.73
CA TYR A 359 2.19 -1.10 -11.42
C TYR A 359 1.21 -0.52 -10.41
N LEU A 360 0.89 0.76 -10.57
CA LEU A 360 -0.13 1.47 -9.80
C LEU A 360 -1.32 1.81 -10.71
N GLY A 361 -2.54 1.48 -10.29
CA GLY A 361 -3.79 1.87 -10.94
C GLY A 361 -4.32 0.88 -11.99
N GLY A 362 -3.46 0.15 -12.68
CA GLY A 362 -3.88 -0.75 -13.76
C GLY A 362 -2.70 -1.53 -14.31
N LEU A 363 -2.90 -2.19 -15.45
CA LEU A 363 -1.84 -2.94 -16.13
C LEU A 363 -1.74 -2.51 -17.60
N PRO A 364 -0.53 -2.57 -18.19
CA PRO A 364 -0.36 -2.37 -19.63
C PRO A 364 -1.21 -3.31 -20.48
N GLU A 365 -1.89 -2.79 -21.50
CA GLU A 365 -2.76 -3.57 -22.40
C GLU A 365 -2.02 -4.72 -23.11
N THR A 366 -0.75 -4.49 -23.49
CA THR A 366 0.05 -5.49 -24.20
C THR A 366 0.35 -6.72 -23.35
N ARG A 367 0.27 -6.58 -22.01
CA ARG A 367 0.59 -7.59 -21.00
C ARG A 367 1.91 -8.33 -21.24
N GLN A 368 2.82 -7.72 -21.99
CA GLN A 368 4.02 -8.40 -22.47
C GLN A 368 4.96 -8.64 -21.28
N GLY A 369 5.27 -9.91 -21.03
CA GLY A 369 6.14 -10.31 -19.92
C GLY A 369 5.47 -10.33 -18.54
N LEU A 370 4.16 -10.04 -18.47
CA LEU A 370 3.40 -10.13 -17.21
C LEU A 370 2.94 -11.56 -16.94
N VAL A 371 3.17 -12.03 -15.72
CA VAL A 371 2.59 -13.28 -15.21
C VAL A 371 1.46 -12.89 -14.26
N LEU A 372 0.22 -13.21 -14.63
CA LEU A 372 -0.97 -12.86 -13.84
C LEU A 372 -1.41 -14.07 -13.01
N PRO A 373 -1.31 -14.01 -11.68
CA PRO A 373 -1.78 -15.08 -10.80
C PRO A 373 -3.31 -15.20 -10.84
N PRO A 374 -3.88 -16.42 -10.88
CA PRO A 374 -5.32 -16.65 -10.87
C PRO A 374 -6.06 -16.03 -9.68
N GLU A 375 -5.38 -15.85 -8.53
CA GLU A 375 -5.99 -15.33 -7.31
C GLU A 375 -6.19 -13.80 -7.34
N VAL A 376 -5.50 -13.08 -8.24
CA VAL A 376 -5.64 -11.64 -8.46
C VAL A 376 -6.75 -11.38 -9.50
N TRP A 377 -7.99 -11.42 -9.02
CA TRP A 377 -9.17 -11.44 -9.88
C TRP A 377 -9.30 -10.17 -10.72
N THR A 378 -9.02 -9.01 -10.15
CA THR A 378 -9.14 -7.73 -10.86
C THR A 378 -8.23 -7.64 -12.09
N ALA A 379 -7.04 -8.24 -12.04
CA ALA A 379 -6.10 -8.28 -13.17
C ALA A 379 -6.64 -9.11 -14.34
N LEU A 380 -7.23 -10.27 -14.08
CA LEU A 380 -7.77 -11.15 -15.12
C LEU A 380 -9.11 -10.63 -15.68
N LEU A 381 -9.91 -9.96 -14.85
CA LEU A 381 -11.17 -9.34 -15.25
C LEU A 381 -11.00 -7.95 -15.90
N ASN A 382 -9.78 -7.42 -16.02
CA ASN A 382 -9.49 -6.06 -16.51
C ASN A 382 -10.15 -4.94 -15.68
N TYR A 383 -10.29 -5.15 -14.37
CA TYR A 383 -10.76 -4.11 -13.45
C TYR A 383 -9.57 -3.31 -12.93
N GLY A 384 -9.08 -2.35 -13.73
CA GLY A 384 -8.15 -1.34 -13.21
C GLY A 384 -8.86 -0.32 -12.33
N TYR A 385 -8.09 0.27 -11.43
CA TYR A 385 -8.53 1.30 -10.50
C TYR A 385 -8.80 2.63 -11.20
N VAL A 386 -9.97 3.20 -10.88
CA VAL A 386 -10.37 4.56 -11.26
C VAL A 386 -10.63 5.32 -9.96
N GLY A 387 -9.97 6.45 -9.78
CA GLY A 387 -9.95 7.17 -8.51
C GLY A 387 -8.65 7.93 -8.27
N CYS A 388 -8.49 8.50 -7.09
CA CYS A 388 -7.30 9.26 -6.73
C CYS A 388 -6.31 8.47 -5.89
N VAL A 389 -5.01 8.74 -6.08
CA VAL A 389 -3.93 8.23 -5.22
C VAL A 389 -2.98 9.37 -4.86
N ARG A 390 -2.45 9.36 -3.64
CA ARG A 390 -1.37 10.26 -3.18
C ARG A 390 -0.55 9.65 -2.07
N ASP A 391 0.46 10.40 -1.62
CA ASP A 391 1.28 10.09 -0.45
C ASP A 391 1.82 8.64 -0.48
N LEU A 392 2.31 8.20 -1.63
CA LEU A 392 2.87 6.85 -1.81
C LEU A 392 4.28 6.78 -1.22
N PHE A 393 4.47 5.85 -0.30
CA PHE A 393 5.77 5.49 0.28
C PHE A 393 6.03 3.99 0.09
N ILE A 394 7.27 3.67 -0.24
CA ILE A 394 7.76 2.29 -0.34
C ILE A 394 9.05 2.21 0.47
N ASP A 395 9.06 1.33 1.48
CA ASP A 395 10.15 1.18 2.46
C ASP A 395 10.60 2.53 3.07
N GLY A 396 9.60 3.34 3.41
CA GLY A 396 9.75 4.67 3.99
C GLY A 396 10.18 5.79 3.05
N LYS A 397 10.49 5.49 1.79
CA LYS A 397 10.88 6.47 0.77
C LYS A 397 9.66 7.00 0.03
N SER A 398 9.56 8.32 -0.09
CA SER A 398 8.48 8.97 -0.82
C SER A 398 8.59 8.75 -2.34
N ARG A 399 7.45 8.52 -2.99
CA ARG A 399 7.32 8.38 -4.46
C ARG A 399 6.41 9.49 -4.98
N ASP A 400 6.99 10.37 -5.79
CA ASP A 400 6.27 11.44 -6.48
C ASP A 400 5.51 10.86 -7.68
N VAL A 401 4.30 10.37 -7.42
CA VAL A 401 3.42 9.75 -8.43
C VAL A 401 3.05 10.71 -9.56
N ARG A 402 2.90 12.00 -9.25
CA ARG A 402 2.59 13.03 -10.25
C ARG A 402 3.75 13.20 -11.22
N ARG A 403 4.97 13.37 -10.70
CA ARG A 403 6.16 13.47 -11.56
C ARG A 403 6.40 12.21 -12.37
N LEU A 404 6.13 11.04 -11.81
CA LEU A 404 6.23 9.76 -12.55
C LEU A 404 5.23 9.71 -13.71
N ALA A 405 3.97 10.11 -13.47
CA ALA A 405 2.96 10.20 -14.53
C ALA A 405 3.35 11.19 -15.64
N GLU A 406 3.87 12.36 -15.27
CA GLU A 406 4.35 13.38 -16.22
C GLU A 406 5.51 12.87 -17.09
N ILE A 407 6.52 12.22 -16.48
CA ILE A 407 7.66 11.65 -17.19
C ILE A 407 7.23 10.53 -18.14
N GLN A 408 6.28 9.68 -17.72
CA GLN A 408 5.79 8.56 -18.52
C GLN A 408 4.77 8.99 -19.57
N SER A 409 4.27 10.22 -19.52
CA SER A 409 3.12 10.66 -20.31
C SER A 409 1.94 9.68 -20.16
N ALA A 410 1.67 9.27 -18.92
CA ALA A 410 0.72 8.21 -18.59
C ALA A 410 -0.70 8.54 -19.10
N PRO A 411 -1.25 7.75 -20.06
CA PRO A 411 -2.60 8.00 -20.58
C PRO A 411 -3.66 7.85 -19.50
N GLY A 412 -4.64 8.77 -19.49
CA GLY A 412 -5.77 8.75 -18.55
C GLY A 412 -5.38 9.02 -17.08
N VAL A 413 -4.19 9.59 -16.84
CA VAL A 413 -3.78 10.04 -15.50
C VAL A 413 -3.72 11.57 -15.47
N SER A 414 -4.50 12.20 -14.59
CA SER A 414 -4.48 13.66 -14.37
C SER A 414 -3.80 14.05 -13.06
N SER A 415 -3.23 15.26 -13.02
CA SER A 415 -2.35 15.76 -11.94
C SER A 415 -3.07 16.46 -10.78
N PHE A 416 -4.37 16.23 -10.65
CA PHE A 416 -5.18 16.75 -9.55
C PHE A 416 -6.25 15.74 -9.16
N CYS A 417 -6.79 15.88 -7.95
CA CYS A 417 -7.90 15.07 -7.47
C CYS A 417 -9.04 15.95 -6.99
N THR A 418 -10.13 15.95 -7.75
CA THR A 418 -11.39 16.60 -7.37
C THR A 418 -12.53 15.63 -7.54
N ARG A 419 -13.38 15.50 -6.51
CA ARG A 419 -14.65 14.77 -6.63
C ARG A 419 -15.68 15.70 -7.25
N GLU A 420 -16.11 15.38 -8.46
CA GLU A 420 -17.21 16.10 -9.09
C GLU A 420 -18.53 15.74 -8.42
N LEU A 421 -19.37 16.76 -8.19
CA LEU A 421 -20.69 16.59 -7.57
C LEU A 421 -21.80 16.39 -8.61
N GLN A 422 -21.50 16.66 -9.88
CA GLN A 422 -22.47 16.51 -10.96
C GLN A 422 -22.65 15.03 -11.30
N LYS A 423 -23.87 14.53 -11.10
CA LYS A 423 -24.27 13.16 -11.46
C LYS A 423 -24.20 12.97 -12.97
N ARG A 424 -23.28 12.15 -13.44
CA ARG A 424 -23.00 11.93 -14.87
C ARG A 424 -24.12 11.15 -15.55
N CYS A 425 -24.91 10.36 -14.81
CA CYS A 425 -26.07 9.65 -15.36
C CYS A 425 -27.29 10.54 -15.62
N SER A 426 -27.31 11.79 -15.13
CA SER A 426 -28.47 12.68 -15.30
C SER A 426 -28.71 13.08 -16.76
N SER A 427 -27.68 13.01 -17.61
CA SER A 427 -27.81 13.23 -19.06
C SER A 427 -28.36 12.02 -19.82
N ALA A 428 -28.66 10.91 -19.12
CA ALA A 428 -29.07 9.63 -19.71
C ALA A 428 -28.16 9.19 -20.87
N PRO A 429 -26.84 9.02 -20.63
CA PRO A 429 -25.87 8.78 -21.70
C PRO A 429 -25.96 7.38 -22.31
N CYS A 430 -26.57 6.42 -21.60
CA CYS A 430 -26.71 5.04 -22.05
C CYS A 430 -27.90 4.88 -22.99
N GLY A 431 -27.63 4.45 -24.22
CA GLY A 431 -28.64 4.15 -25.22
C GLY A 431 -29.34 2.81 -25.00
N ASN A 432 -30.35 2.56 -25.83
CA ASN A 432 -30.97 1.23 -26.03
C ASN A 432 -31.42 0.48 -24.76
N GLY A 433 -31.83 1.23 -23.73
CA GLY A 433 -32.31 0.66 -22.47
C GLY A 433 -31.19 0.21 -21.51
N GLY A 434 -29.93 0.57 -21.78
CA GLY A 434 -28.82 0.34 -20.86
C GLY A 434 -28.99 1.08 -19.53
N VAL A 435 -28.53 0.45 -18.45
CA VAL A 435 -28.64 1.02 -17.10
C VAL A 435 -27.39 1.86 -16.80
N CYS A 436 -27.59 3.15 -16.54
CA CYS A 436 -26.49 4.02 -16.16
C CYS A 436 -26.15 3.88 -14.68
N LYS A 437 -24.86 3.66 -14.38
CA LYS A 437 -24.28 3.64 -13.03
C LYS A 437 -23.30 4.79 -12.87
N GLU A 438 -23.33 5.45 -11.71
CA GLU A 438 -22.35 6.49 -11.37
C GLU A 438 -21.01 5.86 -10.99
N GLY A 439 -19.92 6.34 -11.60
CA GLY A 439 -18.54 5.98 -11.27
C GLY A 439 -17.77 7.16 -10.69
N TRP A 440 -16.44 7.06 -10.62
CA TRP A 440 -15.61 8.18 -10.18
C TRP A 440 -15.43 9.19 -11.32
N ASN A 441 -16.09 10.36 -11.23
CA ASN A 441 -16.08 11.43 -12.25
C ASN A 441 -16.50 10.98 -13.67
N ARG A 442 -17.14 9.80 -13.78
CA ARG A 442 -17.60 9.20 -15.04
C ARG A 442 -18.93 8.49 -14.84
N TYR A 443 -19.60 8.18 -15.94
CA TYR A 443 -20.73 7.25 -15.94
C TYR A 443 -20.27 5.90 -16.51
N ILE A 444 -20.98 4.84 -16.14
CA ILE A 444 -20.75 3.48 -16.64
C ILE A 444 -22.09 2.97 -17.18
N CYS A 445 -22.10 2.54 -18.44
CA CYS A 445 -23.29 1.94 -19.03
C CYS A 445 -23.27 0.43 -18.90
N ASP A 446 -24.24 -0.10 -18.18
CA ASP A 446 -24.53 -1.53 -18.14
C ASP A 446 -25.43 -1.88 -19.33
N CYS A 447 -24.81 -2.43 -20.38
CA CYS A 447 -25.50 -2.84 -21.60
C CYS A 447 -26.01 -4.28 -21.54
N MET A 448 -25.86 -4.97 -20.41
CA MET A 448 -26.29 -6.37 -20.26
C MET A 448 -27.79 -6.47 -20.54
N GLY A 449 -28.20 -7.50 -21.29
CA GLY A 449 -29.61 -7.72 -21.62
C GLY A 449 -30.20 -6.83 -22.72
N THR A 450 -29.49 -5.79 -23.17
CA THR A 450 -30.02 -4.85 -24.18
C THR A 450 -29.90 -5.39 -25.61
N GLY A 451 -28.87 -6.19 -25.90
CA GLY A 451 -28.49 -6.55 -27.27
C GLY A 451 -27.60 -5.53 -27.96
N TYR A 452 -27.06 -4.60 -27.18
CA TYR A 452 -26.09 -3.61 -27.62
C TYR A 452 -24.82 -3.71 -26.75
N LEU A 453 -23.72 -3.21 -27.29
CA LEU A 453 -22.41 -3.09 -26.66
C LEU A 453 -21.82 -1.69 -26.95
N GLY A 454 -20.61 -1.43 -26.47
CA GLY A 454 -19.97 -0.12 -26.55
C GLY A 454 -20.13 0.66 -25.25
N SER A 455 -19.38 1.75 -25.13
CA SER A 455 -19.33 2.54 -23.89
C SER A 455 -20.68 3.18 -23.52
N ASN A 456 -21.55 3.38 -24.50
CA ASN A 456 -22.88 3.99 -24.35
C ASN A 456 -24.00 3.06 -24.85
N CYS A 457 -23.75 1.75 -25.02
CA CYS A 457 -24.70 0.78 -25.56
C CYS A 457 -25.22 1.15 -26.97
N GLU A 458 -24.36 1.74 -27.80
CA GLU A 458 -24.70 2.28 -29.11
C GLU A 458 -24.45 1.31 -30.28
N ILE A 459 -23.64 0.27 -30.04
CA ILE A 459 -23.24 -0.70 -31.07
C ILE A 459 -24.13 -1.92 -30.97
N GLU A 460 -24.84 -2.27 -32.05
CA GLU A 460 -25.67 -3.48 -32.07
C GLU A 460 -24.80 -4.74 -31.92
N ALA A 461 -25.18 -5.62 -30.98
CA ALA A 461 -24.42 -6.85 -30.73
C ALA A 461 -24.65 -7.88 -31.83
N ALA A 462 -23.58 -8.58 -32.22
CA ALA A 462 -23.66 -9.61 -33.25
C ALA A 462 -24.54 -10.79 -32.79
N VAL A 463 -25.45 -11.24 -33.67
CA VAL A 463 -26.31 -12.41 -33.43
C VAL A 463 -25.79 -13.60 -34.23
N LEU A 464 -25.61 -14.73 -33.57
CA LEU A 464 -25.21 -15.99 -34.18
C LEU A 464 -26.40 -16.96 -34.20
N SER A 465 -26.62 -17.62 -35.34
CA SER A 465 -27.69 -18.60 -35.52
C SER A 465 -27.12 -20.01 -35.56
N TYR A 466 -27.73 -20.94 -34.82
CA TYR A 466 -27.29 -22.33 -34.72
C TYR A 466 -28.45 -23.27 -35.05
N ASP A 467 -28.24 -24.19 -36.00
CA ASP A 467 -29.23 -25.18 -36.43
C ASP A 467 -29.12 -26.55 -35.71
N GLY A 468 -28.12 -26.68 -34.84
CA GLY A 468 -27.78 -27.90 -34.12
C GLY A 468 -26.60 -28.69 -34.72
N SER A 469 -26.07 -28.27 -35.87
CA SER A 469 -24.85 -28.81 -36.49
C SER A 469 -23.66 -27.82 -36.46
N MET A 470 -23.92 -26.57 -36.10
CA MET A 470 -22.95 -25.49 -36.04
C MET A 470 -22.32 -25.34 -34.65
N TYR A 471 -21.07 -24.87 -34.62
CA TYR A 471 -20.41 -24.43 -33.38
C TYR A 471 -19.52 -23.23 -33.68
N LEU A 472 -19.31 -22.39 -32.65
CA LEU A 472 -18.27 -21.37 -32.65
C LEU A 472 -17.24 -21.77 -31.60
N LYS A 473 -15.96 -21.84 -32.00
CA LYS A 473 -14.86 -22.16 -31.09
C LYS A 473 -13.86 -21.01 -31.08
N ILE A 474 -13.68 -20.40 -29.92
CA ILE A 474 -12.62 -19.42 -29.68
C ILE A 474 -11.42 -20.17 -29.13
N ILE A 475 -10.30 -20.09 -29.83
CA ILE A 475 -9.02 -20.64 -29.37
C ILE A 475 -8.21 -19.48 -28.81
N LEU A 476 -7.96 -19.53 -27.51
CA LEU A 476 -7.13 -18.53 -26.84
C LEU A 476 -5.65 -18.74 -27.22
N PRO A 477 -4.87 -17.65 -27.39
CA PRO A 477 -3.48 -17.75 -27.80
C PRO A 477 -2.58 -18.38 -26.72
N VAL A 478 -2.99 -18.30 -25.45
CA VAL A 478 -2.34 -18.91 -24.29
C VAL A 478 -3.38 -19.61 -23.43
N SER A 479 -2.97 -20.67 -22.72
CA SER A 479 -3.80 -21.33 -21.71
C SER A 479 -4.08 -20.35 -20.57
N LEU A 480 -5.35 -20.18 -20.22
CA LEU A 480 -5.77 -19.33 -19.11
C LEU A 480 -6.13 -20.19 -17.91
N HIS A 481 -5.72 -19.70 -16.74
CA HIS A 481 -6.10 -20.23 -15.43
C HIS A 481 -6.76 -19.08 -14.67
N THR A 482 -7.98 -19.29 -14.21
CA THR A 482 -8.82 -18.26 -13.59
C THR A 482 -9.49 -18.84 -12.34
N GLU A 483 -9.56 -18.05 -11.27
CA GLU A 483 -10.39 -18.36 -10.10
C GLU A 483 -11.72 -17.57 -10.08
N ALA A 484 -11.84 -16.60 -10.99
CA ALA A 484 -13.04 -15.77 -11.13
C ALA A 484 -13.27 -15.43 -12.61
N GLU A 485 -14.53 -15.55 -13.04
CA GLU A 485 -14.99 -15.22 -14.38
C GLU A 485 -16.26 -14.37 -14.33
N ASP A 486 -16.38 -13.44 -15.27
CA ASP A 486 -17.64 -12.77 -15.58
C ASP A 486 -18.14 -13.24 -16.96
N LEU A 487 -19.23 -14.01 -16.96
CA LEU A 487 -19.80 -14.60 -18.16
C LEU A 487 -21.26 -14.16 -18.31
N THR A 488 -21.52 -13.43 -19.38
CA THR A 488 -22.85 -12.95 -19.74
C THR A 488 -23.17 -13.23 -21.20
N LEU A 489 -24.34 -13.80 -21.45
CA LEU A 489 -24.84 -14.10 -22.79
C LEU A 489 -26.35 -13.92 -22.87
N ARG A 490 -26.85 -13.72 -24.09
CA ARG A 490 -28.28 -13.75 -24.42
C ARG A 490 -28.53 -14.89 -25.38
N PHE A 491 -29.60 -15.65 -25.14
CA PHE A 491 -29.97 -16.76 -26.02
C PHE A 491 -31.49 -16.80 -26.24
N MET A 492 -31.87 -17.48 -27.32
CA MET A 492 -33.26 -17.77 -27.66
C MET A 492 -33.32 -19.19 -28.25
N SER A 493 -34.16 -20.06 -27.69
CA SER A 493 -34.31 -21.43 -28.15
C SER A 493 -35.74 -21.93 -27.96
N GLN A 494 -36.20 -22.78 -28.87
CA GLN A 494 -37.43 -23.57 -28.70
C GLN A 494 -37.16 -24.94 -28.04
N ARG A 495 -35.89 -25.37 -27.99
CA ARG A 495 -35.51 -26.65 -27.40
C ARG A 495 -35.39 -26.50 -25.89
N ALA A 496 -35.90 -27.49 -25.16
CA ALA A 496 -35.72 -27.59 -23.71
C ALA A 496 -34.30 -28.04 -23.29
N TYR A 497 -33.48 -28.46 -24.25
CA TYR A 497 -32.12 -28.96 -24.03
C TYR A 497 -31.15 -28.39 -25.06
N GLY A 498 -29.92 -28.11 -24.63
CA GLY A 498 -28.84 -27.70 -25.52
C GLY A 498 -27.71 -26.97 -24.79
N LEU A 499 -26.48 -27.18 -25.24
CA LEU A 499 -25.32 -26.44 -24.75
C LEU A 499 -25.40 -24.97 -25.21
N LEU A 500 -25.15 -24.03 -24.30
CA LEU A 500 -25.07 -22.60 -24.62
C LEU A 500 -23.61 -22.17 -24.79
N VAL A 501 -22.78 -22.45 -23.78
CA VAL A 501 -21.34 -22.17 -23.81
C VAL A 501 -20.62 -23.14 -22.88
N ALA A 502 -19.39 -23.50 -23.22
CA ALA A 502 -18.50 -24.24 -22.35
C ALA A 502 -17.05 -23.77 -22.55
N THR A 503 -16.31 -23.66 -21.45
CA THR A 503 -14.84 -23.67 -21.50
C THR A 503 -14.37 -25.12 -21.59
N THR A 504 -13.27 -25.36 -22.30
CA THR A 504 -12.71 -26.71 -22.49
C THR A 504 -11.20 -26.68 -22.39
N SER A 505 -10.62 -27.57 -21.61
CA SER A 505 -9.18 -27.82 -21.57
C SER A 505 -8.79 -28.94 -22.55
N LYS A 506 -7.59 -28.87 -23.12
CA LYS A 506 -7.00 -30.00 -23.89
C LYS A 506 -6.39 -31.06 -22.97
N GLU A 507 -6.13 -30.69 -21.71
CA GLU A 507 -5.30 -31.45 -20.78
C GLU A 507 -6.10 -32.02 -19.60
N SER A 508 -7.31 -31.51 -19.35
CA SER A 508 -8.17 -31.91 -18.22
C SER A 508 -9.64 -31.94 -18.62
N ALA A 509 -10.48 -32.52 -17.76
CA ALA A 509 -11.94 -32.45 -17.86
C ALA A 509 -12.54 -31.15 -17.29
N ASP A 510 -11.71 -30.14 -17.00
CA ASP A 510 -12.15 -28.87 -16.44
C ASP A 510 -13.10 -28.14 -17.40
N THR A 511 -14.23 -27.68 -16.87
CA THR A 511 -15.21 -26.93 -17.66
C THR A 511 -16.08 -26.04 -16.79
N LEU A 512 -16.30 -24.81 -17.26
CA LEU A 512 -17.42 -23.95 -16.90
C LEU A 512 -18.40 -24.03 -18.06
N ARG A 513 -19.57 -24.62 -17.81
CA ARG A 513 -20.60 -24.90 -18.83
C ARG A 513 -21.94 -24.32 -18.43
N LEU A 514 -22.56 -23.58 -19.35
CA LEU A 514 -23.95 -23.18 -19.29
C LEU A 514 -24.75 -23.95 -20.33
N GLU A 515 -25.87 -24.53 -19.91
CA GLU A 515 -26.74 -25.32 -20.78
C GLU A 515 -28.22 -25.17 -20.43
N LEU A 516 -29.08 -25.54 -21.36
CA LEU A 516 -30.49 -25.81 -21.11
C LEU A 516 -30.68 -27.26 -20.69
N ASP A 517 -31.34 -27.47 -19.55
CA ASP A 517 -31.68 -28.78 -18.99
C ASP A 517 -33.14 -28.75 -18.52
N GLY A 518 -34.03 -29.34 -19.34
CA GLY A 518 -35.48 -29.33 -19.08
C GLY A 518 -36.09 -27.93 -19.10
N GLY A 519 -35.61 -27.05 -19.99
CA GLY A 519 -36.07 -25.66 -20.15
C GLY A 519 -35.53 -24.69 -19.10
N ARG A 520 -34.66 -25.15 -18.20
CA ARG A 520 -33.96 -24.32 -17.21
C ARG A 520 -32.52 -24.13 -17.62
N VAL A 521 -31.94 -22.97 -17.30
CA VAL A 521 -30.50 -22.76 -17.44
C VAL A 521 -29.78 -23.43 -16.28
N LYS A 522 -28.75 -24.22 -16.59
CA LYS A 522 -27.92 -24.96 -15.64
C LYS A 522 -26.47 -24.55 -15.82
N LEU A 523 -25.86 -24.10 -14.73
CA LEU A 523 -24.42 -23.89 -14.63
C LEU A 523 -23.77 -25.16 -14.08
N THR A 524 -22.72 -25.61 -14.74
CA THR A 524 -21.86 -26.70 -14.28
C THR A 524 -20.42 -26.17 -14.23
N VAL A 525 -19.81 -26.23 -13.06
CA VAL A 525 -18.37 -26.00 -12.89
C VAL A 525 -17.77 -27.33 -12.47
N ASN A 526 -16.93 -27.90 -13.33
CA ASN A 526 -16.18 -29.12 -13.06
C ASN A 526 -14.70 -28.76 -13.03
N LEU A 527 -14.03 -29.09 -11.92
CA LEU A 527 -12.59 -28.99 -11.75
C LEU A 527 -12.12 -30.42 -11.46
N ASP A 528 -11.48 -31.05 -12.44
CA ASP A 528 -11.08 -32.45 -12.48
C ASP A 528 -10.26 -32.81 -11.23
N SER A 529 -10.93 -33.35 -10.21
CA SER A 529 -10.27 -33.81 -9.00
C SER A 529 -9.72 -35.22 -9.25
N THR A 530 -8.42 -35.34 -9.53
CA THR A 530 -7.77 -36.64 -9.32
C THR A 530 -7.83 -36.96 -7.81
N PRO A 531 -8.33 -38.14 -7.41
CA PRO A 531 -8.71 -38.39 -6.02
C PRO A 531 -7.46 -38.72 -5.18
N THR A 532 -7.16 -37.87 -4.20
CA THR A 532 -6.54 -38.36 -2.96
C THR A 532 -7.69 -38.73 -2.03
N SER A 533 -7.81 -40.03 -1.75
CA SER A 533 -8.89 -40.68 -1.02
C SER A 533 -9.48 -39.88 0.15
N MET A 534 -10.70 -39.34 0.00
CA MET A 534 -11.70 -39.25 1.08
C MET A 534 -13.11 -39.26 0.46
N LEU A 535 -14.03 -39.90 1.17
CA LEU A 535 -15.41 -40.26 0.78
C LEU A 535 -16.22 -39.08 0.21
N PRO A 536 -17.22 -39.35 -0.66
CA PRO A 536 -18.07 -38.31 -1.23
C PRO A 536 -18.92 -37.64 -0.13
N SER A 537 -18.70 -36.35 0.09
CA SER A 537 -19.61 -35.50 0.86
C SER A 537 -20.89 -35.22 0.05
N PRO A 538 -22.06 -35.09 0.71
CA PRO A 538 -23.33 -34.97 0.01
C PRO A 538 -23.46 -33.61 -0.68
N VAL A 539 -24.18 -33.63 -1.81
CA VAL A 539 -24.64 -32.45 -2.55
C VAL A 539 -25.38 -31.51 -1.59
N LEU A 540 -24.80 -30.34 -1.31
CA LEU A 540 -25.45 -29.28 -0.53
C LEU A 540 -26.47 -28.56 -1.42
N GLU A 541 -27.76 -28.78 -1.17
CA GLU A 541 -28.81 -27.85 -1.62
C GLU A 541 -28.69 -26.53 -0.83
N PRO A 542 -28.76 -25.35 -1.48
CA PRO A 542 -28.68 -24.07 -0.79
C PRO A 542 -29.93 -23.81 0.07
N ARG A 543 -29.72 -23.23 1.26
CA ARG A 543 -30.79 -22.85 2.20
C ARG A 543 -31.67 -21.71 1.63
N PRO A 544 -32.95 -21.59 2.05
CA PRO A 544 -33.96 -20.77 1.36
C PRO A 544 -33.83 -19.24 1.46
N GLN A 545 -32.68 -18.71 1.90
CA GLN A 545 -32.47 -17.27 2.14
C GLN A 545 -31.34 -16.65 1.30
N ASP A 546 -30.54 -17.43 0.59
CA ASP A 546 -29.56 -16.95 -0.41
C ASP A 546 -30.04 -17.33 -1.83
N ARG A 547 -31.15 -16.73 -2.28
CA ARG A 547 -31.56 -16.88 -3.69
C ARG A 547 -30.68 -15.97 -4.57
N PRO A 548 -30.00 -16.47 -5.61
CA PRO A 548 -29.59 -15.60 -6.70
C PRO A 548 -30.84 -14.94 -7.27
N GLY A 549 -30.74 -13.63 -7.56
CA GLY A 549 -31.84 -12.84 -8.08
C GLY A 549 -32.57 -13.58 -9.20
N CYS A 550 -33.89 -13.72 -9.04
CA CYS A 550 -34.72 -14.43 -10.00
C CYS A 550 -34.53 -13.87 -11.42
N CYS A 551 -34.40 -14.75 -12.41
CA CYS A 551 -34.56 -14.40 -13.83
C CYS A 551 -35.90 -13.68 -13.99
N LEU A 552 -35.87 -12.38 -14.30
CA LEU A 552 -37.08 -11.62 -14.54
C LEU A 552 -37.53 -11.82 -15.99
N PRO A 553 -38.82 -12.08 -16.24
CA PRO A 553 -39.37 -12.01 -17.59
C PRO A 553 -39.37 -10.55 -18.07
N VAL A 554 -38.80 -10.31 -19.25
CA VAL A 554 -38.85 -8.99 -19.92
C VAL A 554 -40.32 -8.64 -20.25
N PRO A 555 -40.87 -7.50 -19.78
CA PRO A 555 -42.26 -7.15 -20.08
C PRO A 555 -42.41 -6.73 -21.56
N GLY A 556 -43.28 -7.41 -22.31
CA GLY A 556 -43.75 -6.91 -23.62
C GLY A 556 -43.81 -7.91 -24.78
N TRP A 557 -43.27 -9.12 -24.64
CA TRP A 557 -43.26 -10.10 -25.74
C TRP A 557 -44.19 -11.28 -25.47
N ARG A 558 -45.36 -11.30 -26.13
CA ARG A 558 -46.23 -12.48 -26.15
C ARG A 558 -45.59 -13.57 -27.02
N GLY A 559 -45.06 -14.60 -26.36
CA GLY A 559 -44.69 -15.87 -26.99
C GLY A 559 -43.22 -16.07 -27.34
N ARG A 560 -42.31 -16.04 -26.36
CA ARG A 560 -40.98 -16.69 -26.39
C ARG A 560 -40.30 -16.58 -25.02
N VAL A 561 -39.68 -17.66 -24.56
CA VAL A 561 -38.87 -17.65 -23.33
C VAL A 561 -37.52 -17.00 -23.65
N SER A 562 -37.36 -15.75 -23.24
CA SER A 562 -36.05 -15.10 -23.11
C SER A 562 -35.65 -15.21 -21.64
N VAL A 563 -34.55 -15.91 -21.35
CA VAL A 563 -33.99 -15.99 -20.01
C VAL A 563 -32.67 -15.23 -20.04
N GLU A 564 -32.58 -14.16 -19.25
CA GLU A 564 -31.31 -13.54 -18.91
C GLU A 564 -30.72 -14.29 -17.71
N CYS A 565 -29.52 -14.82 -17.88
CA CYS A 565 -28.75 -15.43 -16.80
C CYS A 565 -27.49 -14.61 -16.56
N LEU A 566 -27.47 -13.85 -15.46
CA LEU A 566 -26.23 -13.45 -14.82
C LEU A 566 -25.74 -14.64 -13.98
N ALA A 567 -24.65 -15.28 -14.40
CA ALA A 567 -23.90 -16.17 -13.53
C ALA A 567 -22.76 -15.34 -12.90
N VAL A 568 -23.07 -14.60 -11.83
CA VAL A 568 -22.02 -13.96 -11.02
C VAL A 568 -21.41 -15.05 -10.13
N VAL A 569 -20.31 -15.66 -10.57
CA VAL A 569 -19.57 -16.68 -9.80
C VAL A 569 -18.97 -16.09 -8.50
N HIS A 570 -18.90 -14.75 -8.40
CA HIS A 570 -18.39 -14.00 -7.25
C HIS A 570 -18.99 -14.44 -5.89
N SER A 571 -20.31 -14.67 -5.83
CA SER A 571 -21.00 -14.96 -4.55
C SER A 571 -20.87 -16.41 -4.09
N LEU A 572 -20.72 -17.37 -5.01
CA LEU A 572 -20.60 -18.79 -4.67
C LEU A 572 -19.21 -19.09 -4.11
N TYR A 573 -18.16 -18.45 -4.65
CA TYR A 573 -16.79 -18.67 -4.19
C TYR A 573 -16.54 -18.04 -2.81
N GLN A 574 -17.14 -16.89 -2.50
CA GLN A 574 -17.01 -16.25 -1.19
C GLN A 574 -17.58 -17.13 -0.06
N GLN A 575 -18.65 -17.89 -0.31
CA GLN A 575 -19.17 -18.90 0.62
C GLN A 575 -18.26 -20.13 0.74
N VAL A 576 -17.67 -20.62 -0.36
CA VAL A 576 -16.78 -21.79 -0.37
C VAL A 576 -15.43 -21.49 0.31
N VAL A 577 -14.86 -20.31 0.10
CA VAL A 577 -13.61 -19.87 0.75
C VAL A 577 -13.81 -19.63 2.25
N LEU A 578 -14.94 -19.03 2.65
CA LEU A 578 -15.30 -18.88 4.07
C LEU A 578 -15.53 -20.24 4.75
N GLN A 579 -16.10 -21.23 4.05
CA GLN A 579 -16.23 -22.60 4.59
C GLN A 579 -14.87 -23.29 4.74
N LYS A 580 -13.94 -23.16 3.78
CA LYS A 580 -12.57 -23.68 3.90
C LYS A 580 -11.78 -23.03 5.04
N GLN A 581 -11.98 -21.73 5.32
CA GLN A 581 -11.34 -21.07 6.46
C GLN A 581 -11.95 -21.48 7.81
N ALA A 582 -13.23 -21.84 7.86
CA ALA A 582 -13.88 -22.30 9.09
C ALA A 582 -13.50 -23.74 9.49
N GLU A 583 -13.03 -24.57 8.55
CA GLU A 583 -12.59 -25.96 8.80
C GLU A 583 -11.18 -26.07 9.40
N ILE A 584 -10.46 -24.95 9.57
CA ILE A 584 -9.13 -24.90 10.18
C ILE A 584 -9.19 -24.19 11.52
N MET A 585 -9.88 -24.78 12.49
CA MET A 585 -9.65 -24.53 13.92
C MET A 585 -9.38 -25.89 14.58
N PRO A 586 -8.25 -26.06 15.29
CA PRO A 586 -7.97 -27.31 15.98
C PRO A 586 -8.98 -27.49 17.13
N VAL A 587 -9.70 -28.60 17.10
CA VAL A 587 -10.45 -29.10 18.26
C VAL A 587 -9.42 -29.58 19.28
N ASP A 588 -9.43 -28.94 20.45
CA ASP A 588 -8.65 -29.32 21.63
C ASP A 588 -9.14 -30.69 22.16
N PRO A 589 -8.28 -31.72 22.26
CA PRO A 589 -8.69 -33.04 22.73
C PRO A 589 -8.47 -33.19 24.24
N GLN A 590 -8.91 -32.25 25.09
CA GLN A 590 -9.00 -32.48 26.54
C GLN A 590 -10.12 -31.68 27.22
N SER A 591 -11.30 -32.28 27.35
CA SER A 591 -12.04 -32.27 28.64
C SER A 591 -13.26 -33.20 28.56
N ASN A 592 -13.12 -34.37 29.16
CA ASN A 592 -14.24 -34.99 29.88
C ASN A 592 -14.72 -33.99 30.94
N ILE A 593 -16.02 -33.77 31.08
CA ILE A 593 -16.76 -33.79 32.35
C ILE A 593 -18.27 -33.77 32.04
N TRP A 594 -18.96 -34.64 32.76
CA TRP A 594 -20.38 -34.96 32.78
C TRP A 594 -21.27 -33.80 33.25
N GLY A 595 -22.57 -33.88 32.94
CA GLY A 595 -23.59 -33.68 33.98
C GLY A 595 -24.86 -32.93 33.60
N TYR A 596 -25.92 -33.73 33.39
CA TYR A 596 -27.37 -33.48 33.50
C TYR A 596 -28.10 -32.62 32.46
#